data_AF-A0A2N6ABD9-F1
#
_entry.id   AF-A0A2N6ABD9-F1
#
_cell.length_a   1.000
_cell.length_b   1.000
_cell.length_c   1.000
_cell.angle_alpha   90.00
_cell.angle_beta   90.00
_cell.angle_gamma   90.00
#
_symmetry.space_group_name_H-M   'P 1'
#
loop_
_entity.id
_entity.type
_entity.pdbx_description
1 polymer ?
#
loop_
_entity_poly.entity_id
_entity_poly.type
_entity_poly.pdbx_seq_one_letter_code
_entity_poly.pdbx_strand_id
1 'polypeptide(L)'
;MVGDCFQSIAVEKNDENICARIKDTFSGPRCFVLLAKQKVDVSICDKIEGRDSHVSDCIQGVAEQKNDESLCAQIEKSTYSDSCYASLASLKQDASICASIEQERKRNSCYENLEASPEALAEEEQAEEEGDEKYGIIEKDGKVYIKSKPGEVLSISSSDLPDWANAQMVVVGASAVCVGPPSTISSGDSNVLLNGLPVARKGDETSHGGSITEGSDKIFINGVPAAFVGAQTVCPMVSPGPVPHVGGPISNNGY
;
A
#
# COMPACT_ATOMS: atom_id res chain seq x y z
N MET A 1 -6.22 -14.15 30.42
CA MET A 1 -5.58 -14.19 31.76
C MET A 1 -6.07 -12.99 32.57
N VAL A 2 -5.83 -12.93 33.89
CA VAL A 2 -6.38 -11.85 34.76
C VAL A 2 -5.89 -10.45 34.34
N GLY A 3 -4.69 -10.33 33.76
CA GLY A 3 -4.13 -9.06 33.25
C GLY A 3 -4.94 -8.42 32.12
N ASP A 4 -5.52 -9.22 31.22
CA ASP A 4 -6.28 -8.73 30.05
C ASP A 4 -7.58 -8.00 30.44
N CYS A 5 -8.18 -8.43 31.57
CA CYS A 5 -9.38 -7.81 32.12
C CYS A 5 -9.09 -6.41 32.67
N PHE A 6 -8.00 -6.26 33.43
CA PHE A 6 -7.60 -4.96 33.97
C PHE A 6 -7.15 -3.99 32.89
N GLN A 7 -6.48 -4.47 31.85
CA GLN A 7 -6.09 -3.66 30.69
C GLN A 7 -7.32 -3.06 29.98
N SER A 8 -8.36 -3.87 29.74
CA SER A 8 -9.59 -3.40 29.08
C SER A 8 -10.29 -2.31 29.90
N ILE A 9 -10.37 -2.49 31.22
CA ILE A 9 -10.98 -1.49 32.13
C ILE A 9 -10.15 -0.21 32.19
N ALA A 10 -8.81 -0.31 32.22
CA ALA A 10 -7.92 0.84 32.26
C ALA A 10 -8.11 1.73 31.01
N VAL A 11 -8.20 1.13 29.83
CA VAL A 11 -8.44 1.80 28.55
C VAL A 11 -9.85 2.41 28.48
N GLU A 12 -10.88 1.68 28.91
CA GLU A 12 -12.26 2.18 28.95
C GLU A 12 -12.41 3.39 29.89
N LYS A 13 -11.75 3.34 31.05
CA LYS A 13 -11.81 4.41 32.06
C LYS A 13 -10.74 5.48 31.89
N ASN A 14 -9.81 5.28 30.96
CA ASN A 14 -8.67 6.16 30.73
C ASN A 14 -7.80 6.40 31.98
N ASP A 15 -7.70 5.39 32.86
CA ASP A 15 -7.09 5.49 34.20
C ASP A 15 -5.82 4.62 34.32
N GLU A 16 -4.68 5.30 34.33
CA GLU A 16 -3.34 4.71 34.43
C GLU A 16 -3.04 4.06 35.78
N ASN A 17 -3.75 4.45 36.84
CA ASN A 17 -3.58 3.82 38.15
C ASN A 17 -4.03 2.35 38.12
N ILE A 18 -4.93 2.01 37.19
CA ILE A 18 -5.35 0.63 36.98
C ILE A 18 -4.20 -0.17 36.38
N CYS A 19 -3.42 0.39 35.44
CA CYS A 19 -2.23 -0.25 34.89
C CYS A 19 -1.17 -0.51 35.96
N ALA A 20 -0.95 0.43 36.89
CA ALA A 20 0.00 0.27 38.00
C ALA A 20 -0.35 -0.89 38.96
N ARG A 21 -1.60 -1.37 38.97
CA ARG A 21 -2.02 -2.52 39.79
C ARG A 21 -1.68 -3.87 39.14
N ILE A 22 -1.31 -3.87 37.86
CA ILE A 22 -0.94 -5.05 37.10
C ILE A 22 0.57 -5.28 37.31
N LYS A 23 0.91 -6.28 38.14
CA LYS A 23 2.29 -6.53 38.57
C LYS A 23 3.11 -7.40 37.64
N ASP A 24 2.49 -8.01 36.62
CA ASP A 24 3.24 -8.83 35.69
C ASP A 24 4.00 -7.99 34.67
N THR A 25 5.19 -8.46 34.31
CA THR A 25 6.20 -7.74 33.53
C THR A 25 5.82 -7.55 32.05
N PHE A 26 4.63 -8.02 31.64
CA PHE A 26 4.14 -7.92 30.28
C PHE A 26 2.87 -7.09 30.19
N SER A 27 1.82 -7.47 30.93
CA SER A 27 0.49 -6.85 30.85
C SER A 27 0.46 -5.45 31.46
N GLY A 28 1.26 -5.19 32.50
CA GLY A 28 1.40 -3.85 33.09
C GLY A 28 2.00 -2.85 32.11
N PRO A 29 3.22 -3.08 31.59
CA PRO A 29 3.82 -2.26 30.54
C PRO A 29 2.92 -2.07 29.31
N ARG A 30 2.30 -3.17 28.82
CA ARG A 30 1.39 -3.12 27.67
C ARG A 30 0.15 -2.25 27.94
N CYS A 31 -0.36 -2.22 29.17
CA CYS A 31 -1.46 -1.36 29.57
C CYS A 31 -1.08 0.13 29.44
N PHE A 32 0.09 0.52 29.93
CA PHE A 32 0.60 1.89 29.77
C PHE A 32 0.82 2.28 28.31
N VAL A 33 1.37 1.38 27.48
CA VAL A 33 1.53 1.60 26.03
C VAL A 33 0.19 1.95 25.37
N LEU A 34 -0.89 1.19 25.68
CA LEU A 34 -2.20 1.47 25.11
C LEU A 34 -2.75 2.83 25.53
N LEU A 35 -2.62 3.19 26.82
CA LEU A 35 -3.07 4.48 27.31
C LEU A 35 -2.26 5.64 26.75
N ALA A 36 -0.93 5.49 26.61
CA ALA A 36 -0.07 6.48 25.98
C ALA A 36 -0.52 6.76 24.54
N LYS A 37 -0.80 5.71 23.75
CA LYS A 37 -1.34 5.82 22.39
C LYS A 37 -2.73 6.43 22.34
N GLN A 38 -3.62 6.06 23.25
CA GLN A 38 -5.01 6.55 23.29
C GLN A 38 -5.09 8.02 23.69
N LYS A 39 -4.31 8.42 24.70
CA LYS A 39 -4.21 9.81 25.17
C LYS A 39 -3.28 10.66 24.30
N VAL A 40 -2.47 10.01 23.46
CA VAL A 40 -1.44 10.64 22.64
C VAL A 40 -0.45 11.42 23.55
N ASP A 41 -0.08 10.79 24.66
CA ASP A 41 0.74 11.39 25.73
C ASP A 41 1.98 10.53 26.02
N VAL A 42 3.14 11.04 25.61
CA VAL A 42 4.44 10.34 25.72
C VAL A 42 4.93 10.24 27.16
N SER A 43 4.49 11.15 28.05
CA SER A 43 4.91 11.13 29.47
C SER A 43 4.41 9.88 30.22
N ILE A 44 3.43 9.17 29.66
CA ILE A 44 2.95 7.89 30.18
C ILE A 44 3.99 6.79 29.97
N CYS A 45 4.83 6.89 28.93
CA CYS A 45 5.89 5.94 28.65
C CYS A 45 6.96 5.91 29.75
N ASP A 46 7.17 7.04 30.45
CA ASP A 46 8.10 7.15 31.58
C ASP A 46 7.66 6.31 32.79
N LYS A 47 6.39 5.88 32.83
CA LYS A 47 5.82 5.06 33.91
C LYS A 47 6.02 3.56 33.68
N ILE A 48 6.58 3.17 32.54
CA ILE A 48 6.81 1.78 32.20
C ILE A 48 8.10 1.29 32.88
N GLU A 49 7.95 0.39 33.84
CA GLU A 49 9.08 -0.32 34.44
C GLU A 49 9.42 -1.58 33.62
N GLY A 50 10.72 -1.89 33.46
CA GLY A 50 11.18 -3.15 32.90
C GLY A 50 12.02 -3.00 31.62
N ARG A 51 11.62 -3.71 30.55
CA ARG A 51 12.44 -3.83 29.32
C ARG A 51 12.37 -2.57 28.46
N ASP A 52 13.53 -2.12 27.98
CA ASP A 52 13.68 -0.99 27.04
C ASP A 52 12.79 -1.11 25.81
N SER A 53 12.48 -2.35 25.38
CA SER A 53 11.59 -2.59 24.24
C SER A 53 10.17 -2.04 24.47
N HIS A 54 9.61 -2.17 25.68
CA HIS A 54 8.26 -1.67 25.94
C HIS A 54 8.21 -0.13 25.97
N VAL A 55 9.25 0.52 26.50
CA VAL A 55 9.39 1.98 26.49
C VAL A 55 9.54 2.47 25.05
N SER A 56 10.39 1.79 24.26
CA SER A 56 10.59 2.11 22.84
C SER A 56 9.30 1.96 22.03
N ASP A 57 8.58 0.85 22.20
CA ASP A 57 7.29 0.60 21.56
C ASP A 57 6.23 1.64 21.94
N CYS A 58 6.26 2.10 23.21
CA CYS A 58 5.39 3.16 23.71
C CYS A 58 5.67 4.49 23.00
N ILE A 59 6.93 4.94 23.01
CA ILE A 59 7.35 6.21 22.43
C ILE A 59 7.09 6.23 20.92
N GLN A 60 7.53 5.19 20.20
CA GLN A 60 7.25 5.05 18.77
C GLN A 60 5.75 5.14 18.49
N GLY A 61 4.96 4.46 19.31
CA GLY A 61 3.52 4.45 19.20
C GLY A 61 2.85 5.82 19.35
N VAL A 62 3.35 6.66 20.26
CA VAL A 62 2.86 8.03 20.41
C VAL A 62 3.38 8.92 19.27
N ALA A 63 4.63 8.70 18.83
CA ALA A 63 5.24 9.41 17.70
C ALA A 63 4.45 9.22 16.40
N GLU A 64 4.03 7.98 16.08
CA GLU A 64 3.18 7.67 14.93
C GLU A 64 1.82 8.37 15.01
N GLN A 65 1.17 8.36 16.18
CA GLN A 65 -0.13 9.01 16.39
C GLN A 65 -0.05 10.54 16.31
N LYS A 66 1.08 11.13 16.71
CA LYS A 66 1.35 12.58 16.57
C LYS A 66 1.90 12.96 15.21
N ASN A 67 2.39 11.99 14.44
CA ASN A 67 3.20 12.20 13.25
C ASN A 67 4.47 13.04 13.53
N ASP A 68 5.10 12.83 14.69
CA ASP A 68 6.20 13.62 15.25
C ASP A 68 7.45 12.77 15.49
N GLU A 69 8.38 12.79 14.53
CA GLU A 69 9.65 12.04 14.55
C GLU A 69 10.64 12.52 15.61
N SER A 70 10.47 13.73 16.14
CA SER A 70 11.36 14.24 17.19
C SER A 70 11.28 13.39 18.47
N LEU A 71 10.15 12.70 18.68
CA LEU A 71 9.97 11.79 19.80
C LEU A 71 10.86 10.54 19.71
N CYS A 72 11.28 10.11 18.51
CA CYS A 72 12.19 8.97 18.36
C CYS A 72 13.55 9.22 19.01
N ALA A 73 13.96 10.49 19.19
CA ALA A 73 15.17 10.85 19.91
C ALA A 73 15.11 10.57 21.41
N GLN A 74 13.92 10.34 21.99
CA GLN A 74 13.76 9.97 23.41
C GLN A 74 14.06 8.49 23.66
N ILE A 75 14.22 7.68 22.61
CA ILE A 75 14.55 6.26 22.72
C ILE A 75 16.06 6.09 22.88
N GLU A 76 16.50 5.60 24.05
CA GLU A 76 17.94 5.52 24.39
C GLU A 76 18.75 4.60 23.47
N LYS A 77 18.17 3.46 23.07
CA LYS A 77 18.89 2.45 22.29
C LYS A 77 18.76 2.75 20.80
N SER A 78 19.89 3.02 20.16
CA SER A 78 19.95 3.37 18.73
C SER A 78 19.25 2.36 17.82
N THR A 79 19.30 1.07 18.14
CA THR A 79 18.59 0.04 17.37
C THR A 79 17.07 0.25 17.32
N TYR A 80 16.47 0.74 18.41
CA TYR A 80 15.04 1.00 18.51
C TYR A 80 14.68 2.39 17.98
N SER A 81 15.50 3.41 18.23
CA SER A 81 15.29 4.75 17.64
C SER A 81 15.39 4.72 16.11
N ASP A 82 16.36 3.98 15.55
CA ASP A 82 16.49 3.73 14.11
C ASP A 82 15.19 3.14 13.51
N SER A 83 14.58 2.20 14.22
CA SER A 83 13.32 1.56 13.79
C SER A 83 12.12 2.51 13.90
N CYS A 84 12.12 3.40 14.90
CA CYS A 84 11.12 4.47 15.03
C CYS A 84 11.21 5.46 13.86
N TYR A 85 12.41 5.95 13.54
CA TYR A 85 12.63 6.84 12.39
C TYR A 85 12.22 6.19 11.06
N ALA A 86 12.61 4.93 10.83
CA ALA A 86 12.21 4.21 9.61
C ALA A 86 10.68 4.08 9.50
N SER A 87 9.99 3.78 10.59
CA SER A 87 8.52 3.65 10.60
C SER A 87 7.83 4.97 10.29
N LEU A 88 8.32 6.09 10.84
CA LEU A 88 7.79 7.43 10.55
C LEU A 88 8.14 7.92 9.15
N ALA A 89 9.33 7.59 8.64
CA ALA A 89 9.70 7.85 7.26
C ALA A 89 8.70 7.20 6.29
N SER A 90 8.36 5.92 6.52
CA SER A 90 7.31 5.21 5.78
C SER A 90 5.91 5.77 5.98
N LEU A 91 5.53 6.13 7.21
CA LEU A 91 4.21 6.68 7.49
C LEU A 91 4.01 8.05 6.80
N LYS A 92 5.05 8.88 6.78
CA LYS A 92 5.05 10.23 6.20
C LYS A 92 5.40 10.25 4.71
N GLN A 93 5.88 9.14 4.16
CA GLN A 93 6.52 9.07 2.84
C GLN A 93 7.62 10.14 2.69
N ASP A 94 8.41 10.33 3.76
CA ASP A 94 9.43 11.38 3.85
C ASP A 94 10.81 10.76 4.06
N ALA A 95 11.54 10.63 2.96
CA ALA A 95 12.90 10.05 2.94
C ALA A 95 13.90 10.87 3.77
N SER A 96 13.65 12.17 3.99
CA SER A 96 14.57 12.99 4.79
C SER A 96 14.71 12.49 6.23
N ILE A 97 13.68 11.80 6.75
CA ILE A 97 13.68 11.19 8.09
C ILE A 97 14.69 10.04 8.18
N CYS A 98 14.92 9.30 7.09
CA CYS A 98 15.92 8.22 7.05
C CYS A 98 17.34 8.72 7.39
N ALA A 99 17.64 10.00 7.16
CA ALA A 99 18.93 10.60 7.52
C ALA A 99 19.21 10.57 9.03
N SER A 100 18.17 10.48 9.87
CA SER A 100 18.29 10.38 11.34
C SER A 100 18.63 8.98 11.84
N ILE A 101 18.66 7.97 10.95
CA ILE A 101 19.01 6.58 11.26
C ILE A 101 20.53 6.45 11.34
N GLU A 102 21.03 5.97 12.48
CA GLU A 102 22.46 5.83 12.76
C GLU A 102 23.06 4.66 11.96
N GLN A 103 22.42 3.49 12.02
CA GLN A 103 22.92 2.29 11.33
C GLN A 103 22.78 2.41 9.81
N GLU A 104 23.91 2.48 9.13
CA GLU A 104 23.99 2.62 7.66
C GLU A 104 23.14 1.59 6.90
N ARG A 105 23.20 0.31 7.29
CA ARG A 105 22.40 -0.73 6.62
C ARG A 105 20.89 -0.48 6.75
N LYS A 106 20.42 -0.03 7.92
CA LYS A 106 19.00 0.30 8.13
C LYS A 106 18.62 1.59 7.41
N ARG A 107 19.53 2.57 7.40
CA ARG A 107 19.33 3.85 6.71
C ARG A 107 19.19 3.64 5.20
N ASN A 108 20.08 2.87 4.60
CA ASN A 108 20.01 2.54 3.16
C ASN A 108 18.72 1.78 2.85
N SER A 109 18.37 0.78 3.67
CA SER A 109 17.10 0.06 3.53
C SER A 109 15.87 0.98 3.71
N CYS A 110 15.95 2.01 4.55
CA CYS A 110 14.88 3.01 4.72
C CYS A 110 14.68 3.80 3.42
N TYR A 111 15.75 4.29 2.80
CA TYR A 111 15.70 4.97 1.50
C TYR A 111 15.13 4.04 0.41
N GLU A 112 15.68 2.83 0.28
CA GLU A 112 15.24 1.84 -0.71
C GLU A 112 13.75 1.50 -0.57
N ASN A 113 13.24 1.32 0.66
CA ASN A 113 11.84 0.98 0.90
C ASN A 113 10.87 2.13 0.55
N LEU A 114 11.33 3.37 0.62
CA LEU A 114 10.55 4.54 0.22
C LEU A 114 10.58 4.76 -1.29
N GLU A 115 11.72 4.51 -1.92
CA GLU A 115 11.91 4.49 -3.37
C GLU A 115 11.13 3.34 -4.05
N ALA A 116 10.89 2.25 -3.33
CA ALA A 116 10.04 1.12 -3.77
C ALA A 116 8.53 1.35 -3.60
N SER A 117 8.10 2.51 -3.05
CA SER A 117 6.68 2.90 -3.04
C SER A 117 6.27 3.43 -4.43
N PRO A 118 5.02 3.20 -4.89
CA PRO A 118 4.61 3.47 -6.28
C PRO A 118 4.69 4.94 -6.73
N GLU A 119 5.02 5.86 -5.84
CA GLU A 119 5.20 7.29 -6.14
C GLU A 119 6.66 7.65 -6.53
N ALA A 120 7.64 6.76 -6.30
CA ALA A 120 9.04 6.96 -6.66
C ALA A 120 9.52 6.17 -7.91
N LEU A 121 8.62 5.48 -8.61
CA LEU A 121 8.90 4.89 -9.93
C LEU A 121 9.09 5.93 -11.06
N ALA A 122 9.28 7.21 -10.73
CA ALA A 122 9.50 8.27 -11.69
C ALA A 122 10.98 8.57 -11.99
N GLU A 123 11.95 8.14 -11.19
CA GLU A 123 13.36 8.48 -11.44
C GLU A 123 14.34 7.37 -11.04
N GLU A 124 14.48 6.35 -11.91
CA GLU A 124 15.80 5.76 -12.15
C GLU A 124 16.02 5.55 -13.66
N GLU A 125 16.69 6.53 -14.26
CA GLU A 125 17.39 6.44 -15.55
C GLU A 125 18.86 6.15 -15.18
N GLN A 126 19.52 5.10 -15.70
CA GLN A 126 20.39 5.21 -16.87
C GLN A 126 20.89 3.83 -17.34
N ALA A 127 20.47 3.42 -18.54
CA ALA A 127 21.33 2.83 -19.58
C ALA A 127 20.58 2.89 -20.92
N GLU A 128 20.98 3.87 -21.74
CA GLU A 128 20.95 3.95 -23.22
C GLU A 128 19.83 3.23 -23.99
N GLU A 129 18.95 4.01 -24.63
CA GLU A 129 18.69 3.93 -26.08
C GLU A 129 17.96 5.23 -26.53
N GLU A 130 18.68 6.08 -27.27
CA GLU A 130 18.09 7.20 -28.01
C GLU A 130 17.27 6.64 -29.18
N GLY A 131 15.97 6.90 -29.21
CA GLY A 131 15.13 6.62 -30.37
C GLY A 131 13.65 6.46 -30.03
N ASP A 132 12.80 6.54 -31.06
CA ASP A 132 11.34 6.36 -31.02
C ASP A 132 10.86 5.02 -30.40
N GLU A 133 11.77 4.16 -29.94
CA GLU A 133 11.50 2.88 -29.28
C GLU A 133 11.19 3.01 -27.75
N LYS A 134 11.25 4.21 -27.17
CA LYS A 134 10.94 4.43 -25.74
C LYS A 134 9.44 4.46 -25.42
N TYR A 135 8.61 4.90 -26.37
CA TYR A 135 7.17 5.13 -26.21
C TYR A 135 6.38 4.63 -27.43
N GLY A 136 5.09 4.36 -27.27
CA GLY A 136 4.27 3.71 -28.29
C GLY A 136 4.04 2.23 -27.98
N ILE A 137 3.78 1.42 -29.02
CA ILE A 137 3.60 -0.02 -28.92
C ILE A 137 4.94 -0.68 -29.26
N ILE A 138 5.54 -1.37 -28.29
CA ILE A 138 6.87 -1.96 -28.40
C ILE A 138 6.74 -3.47 -28.23
N GLU A 139 7.07 -4.23 -29.27
CA GLU A 139 7.13 -5.69 -29.23
C GLU A 139 8.56 -6.17 -28.97
N LYS A 140 8.77 -6.86 -27.84
CA LYS A 140 10.09 -7.39 -27.48
C LYS A 140 9.94 -8.70 -26.70
N ASP A 141 10.70 -9.72 -27.09
CA ASP A 141 10.74 -11.03 -26.44
C ASP A 141 9.35 -11.71 -26.28
N GLY A 142 8.47 -11.54 -27.27
CA GLY A 142 7.11 -12.09 -27.25
C GLY A 142 6.16 -11.38 -26.28
N LYS A 143 6.53 -10.16 -25.85
CA LYS A 143 5.73 -9.28 -25.01
C LYS A 143 5.46 -7.97 -25.73
N VAL A 144 4.36 -7.33 -25.35
CA VAL A 144 3.94 -6.00 -25.81
C VAL A 144 4.03 -5.03 -24.64
N TYR A 145 4.76 -3.94 -24.84
CA TYR A 145 4.82 -2.82 -23.90
C TYR A 145 4.17 -1.61 -24.57
N ILE A 146 3.12 -1.09 -23.94
CA ILE A 146 2.41 0.10 -24.39
C ILE A 146 2.80 1.22 -23.43
N LYS A 147 3.58 2.18 -23.92
CA LYS A 147 4.19 3.22 -23.09
C LYS A 147 3.79 4.60 -23.59
N SER A 148 3.07 5.37 -22.79
CA SER A 148 2.79 6.79 -23.06
C SER A 148 3.98 7.66 -22.65
N LYS A 149 4.22 8.75 -23.38
CA LYS A 149 5.15 9.79 -22.90
C LYS A 149 4.61 10.43 -21.61
N PRO A 150 5.48 10.86 -20.68
CA PRO A 150 5.05 11.58 -19.49
C PRO A 150 4.22 12.81 -19.84
N GLY A 151 3.00 12.89 -19.31
CA GLY A 151 2.07 14.00 -19.56
C GLY A 151 1.36 13.97 -20.92
N GLU A 152 1.55 12.94 -21.73
CA GLU A 152 0.83 12.76 -23.00
C GLU A 152 -0.11 11.55 -22.95
N VAL A 153 -1.22 11.65 -23.68
CA VAL A 153 -2.16 10.55 -23.85
C VAL A 153 -1.84 9.81 -25.14
N LEU A 154 -1.48 8.54 -25.02
CA LEU A 154 -1.32 7.61 -26.14
C LEU A 154 -2.67 6.96 -26.45
N SER A 155 -3.25 7.30 -27.59
CA SER A 155 -4.49 6.69 -28.08
C SER A 155 -4.17 5.65 -29.15
N ILE A 156 -4.62 4.41 -28.92
CA ILE A 156 -4.44 3.27 -29.83
C ILE A 156 -5.79 2.63 -30.13
N SER A 157 -5.83 1.84 -31.19
CA SER A 157 -6.96 1.04 -31.61
C SER A 157 -6.61 -0.44 -31.58
N SER A 158 -7.62 -1.32 -31.58
CA SER A 158 -7.39 -2.77 -31.62
C SER A 158 -6.60 -3.22 -32.87
N SER A 159 -6.62 -2.45 -33.96
CA SER A 159 -5.83 -2.71 -35.18
C SER A 159 -4.36 -2.35 -35.06
N ASP A 160 -3.97 -1.54 -34.06
CA ASP A 160 -2.57 -1.16 -33.84
C ASP A 160 -1.81 -2.24 -33.06
N LEU A 161 -2.53 -3.21 -32.48
CA LEU A 161 -1.98 -4.30 -31.70
C LEU A 161 -1.74 -5.54 -32.56
N PRO A 162 -0.71 -6.34 -32.24
CA PRO A 162 -0.53 -7.63 -32.89
C PRO A 162 -1.75 -8.53 -32.67
N ASP A 163 -2.03 -9.39 -33.65
CA ASP A 163 -3.25 -10.22 -33.71
C ASP A 163 -3.49 -11.05 -32.44
N TRP A 164 -2.42 -11.48 -31.77
CA TRP A 164 -2.52 -12.27 -30.55
C TRP A 164 -2.87 -11.43 -29.30
N ALA A 165 -2.65 -10.11 -29.34
CA ALA A 165 -2.86 -9.18 -28.23
C ALA A 165 -4.21 -8.43 -28.30
N ASN A 166 -4.75 -8.24 -29.51
CA ASN A 166 -5.89 -7.36 -29.74
C ASN A 166 -7.22 -7.81 -29.07
N ALA A 167 -7.38 -9.11 -28.80
CA ALA A 167 -8.65 -9.68 -28.33
C ALA A 167 -8.78 -9.73 -26.80
N GLN A 168 -7.69 -9.42 -26.06
CA GLN A 168 -7.63 -9.76 -24.65
C GLN A 168 -7.75 -8.55 -23.73
N MET A 169 -7.30 -7.36 -24.14
CA MET A 169 -7.25 -6.21 -23.24
C MET A 169 -8.64 -5.67 -22.89
N VAL A 170 -8.78 -5.31 -21.62
CA VAL A 170 -10.00 -4.75 -21.05
C VAL A 170 -9.87 -3.23 -20.90
N VAL A 171 -10.94 -2.49 -21.16
CA VAL A 171 -11.00 -1.05 -20.87
C VAL A 171 -12.05 -0.72 -19.80
N VAL A 172 -12.02 0.51 -19.30
CA VAL A 172 -13.05 1.05 -18.40
C VAL A 172 -14.45 0.85 -18.99
N GLY A 173 -15.39 0.43 -18.15
CA GLY A 173 -16.76 0.08 -18.54
C GLY A 173 -16.98 -1.42 -18.78
N ALA A 174 -15.93 -2.21 -18.89
CA ALA A 174 -16.04 -3.66 -19.01
C ALA A 174 -16.75 -4.30 -17.81
N SER A 175 -17.57 -5.32 -18.07
CA SER A 175 -18.37 -5.97 -17.03
C SER A 175 -17.60 -7.08 -16.33
N ALA A 176 -17.61 -7.08 -15.00
CA ALA A 176 -17.11 -8.17 -14.17
C ALA A 176 -18.28 -8.96 -13.56
N VAL A 177 -18.19 -10.28 -13.65
CA VAL A 177 -19.20 -11.17 -13.06
C VAL A 177 -19.10 -11.06 -11.54
N CYS A 178 -20.24 -10.98 -10.87
CA CYS A 178 -20.33 -10.97 -9.41
C CYS A 178 -21.42 -11.94 -8.97
N VAL A 179 -21.37 -12.36 -7.71
CA VAL A 179 -22.47 -13.11 -7.07
C VAL A 179 -23.70 -12.22 -6.91
N GLY A 180 -23.50 -10.90 -6.80
CA GLY A 180 -24.53 -9.86 -6.87
C GLY A 180 -24.71 -9.28 -8.28
N PRO A 181 -25.33 -8.09 -8.42
CA PRO A 181 -25.40 -7.39 -9.70
C PRO A 181 -24.03 -7.30 -10.37
N PRO A 182 -23.94 -7.43 -11.71
CA PRO A 182 -22.68 -7.28 -12.42
C PRO A 182 -21.99 -5.97 -12.05
N SER A 183 -20.69 -6.04 -11.78
CA SER A 183 -19.87 -4.85 -11.57
C SER A 183 -19.30 -4.40 -12.91
N THR A 184 -18.79 -3.18 -12.97
CA THR A 184 -17.99 -2.69 -14.11
C THR A 184 -16.61 -2.28 -13.65
N ILE A 185 -15.64 -2.28 -14.55
CA ILE A 185 -14.35 -1.65 -14.32
C ILE A 185 -14.54 -0.14 -14.30
N SER A 186 -14.08 0.53 -13.25
CA SER A 186 -14.28 1.97 -13.01
C SER A 186 -13.03 2.80 -13.15
N SER A 187 -11.83 2.20 -13.12
CA SER A 187 -10.57 2.89 -13.38
C SER A 187 -9.70 2.16 -14.41
N GLY A 188 -8.75 2.89 -14.97
CA GLY A 188 -7.78 2.41 -15.95
C GLY A 188 -6.59 3.37 -16.00
N ASP A 189 -5.65 3.12 -16.91
CA ASP A 189 -4.53 4.01 -17.17
C ASP A 189 -5.01 5.37 -17.69
N SER A 190 -4.60 6.46 -17.04
CA SER A 190 -4.99 7.82 -17.42
C SER A 190 -4.37 8.31 -18.72
N ASN A 191 -3.31 7.68 -19.19
CA ASN A 191 -2.50 8.12 -20.32
C ASN A 191 -2.48 7.12 -21.48
N VAL A 192 -3.10 5.94 -21.38
CA VAL A 192 -3.22 4.97 -22.47
C VAL A 192 -4.68 4.63 -22.72
N LEU A 193 -5.17 5.02 -23.90
CA LEU A 193 -6.55 4.77 -24.34
C LEU A 193 -6.57 3.71 -25.44
N LEU A 194 -7.39 2.67 -25.27
CA LEU A 194 -7.73 1.72 -26.33
C LEU A 194 -9.15 2.03 -26.83
N ASN A 195 -9.27 2.30 -28.13
CA ASN A 195 -10.54 2.70 -28.76
C ASN A 195 -11.20 3.89 -28.03
N GLY A 196 -10.37 4.81 -27.50
CA GLY A 196 -10.82 6.01 -26.78
C GLY A 196 -11.17 5.81 -25.31
N LEU A 197 -11.02 4.60 -24.77
CA LEU A 197 -11.30 4.29 -23.36
C LEU A 197 -10.02 3.91 -22.60
N PRO A 198 -9.86 4.33 -21.33
CA PRO A 198 -8.70 3.97 -20.51
C PRO A 198 -8.53 2.45 -20.41
N VAL A 199 -7.31 1.97 -20.67
CA VAL A 199 -6.99 0.54 -20.56
C VAL A 199 -6.91 0.13 -19.09
N ALA A 200 -7.64 -0.90 -18.70
CA ALA A 200 -7.62 -1.45 -17.36
C ALA A 200 -6.37 -2.31 -17.13
N ARG A 201 -5.86 -2.30 -15.91
CA ARG A 201 -4.61 -2.96 -15.48
C ARG A 201 -4.85 -3.68 -14.16
N LYS A 202 -3.92 -4.57 -13.78
CA LYS A 202 -3.94 -5.18 -12.46
C LYS A 202 -3.93 -4.07 -11.38
N GLY A 203 -4.85 -4.14 -10.44
CA GLY A 203 -5.03 -3.18 -9.36
C GLY A 203 -6.10 -2.11 -9.62
N ASP A 204 -6.55 -1.93 -10.87
CA ASP A 204 -7.61 -0.98 -11.18
C ASP A 204 -8.95 -1.38 -10.53
N GLU A 205 -9.76 -0.37 -10.22
CA GLU A 205 -10.95 -0.47 -9.41
C GLU A 205 -12.17 -0.96 -10.20
N THR A 206 -13.10 -1.56 -9.45
CA THR A 206 -14.46 -1.87 -9.94
C THR A 206 -15.48 -0.94 -9.30
N SER A 207 -16.62 -0.74 -9.97
CA SER A 207 -17.68 0.19 -9.53
C SER A 207 -18.33 -0.16 -8.18
N HIS A 208 -18.10 -1.38 -7.66
CA HIS A 208 -18.51 -1.80 -6.33
C HIS A 208 -17.39 -1.68 -5.27
N GLY A 209 -16.31 -0.97 -5.57
CA GLY A 209 -15.15 -0.76 -4.69
C GLY A 209 -14.14 -1.90 -4.69
N GLY A 210 -14.28 -2.85 -5.61
CA GLY A 210 -13.36 -3.95 -5.80
C GLY A 210 -12.12 -3.57 -6.61
N SER A 211 -11.26 -4.54 -6.86
CA SER A 211 -10.09 -4.35 -7.71
C SER A 211 -9.79 -5.58 -8.56
N ILE A 212 -9.11 -5.35 -9.68
CA ILE A 212 -8.60 -6.40 -10.56
C ILE A 212 -7.38 -7.06 -9.92
N THR A 213 -7.42 -8.37 -9.68
CA THR A 213 -6.35 -9.09 -8.99
C THR A 213 -5.34 -9.76 -9.93
N GLU A 214 -5.70 -9.91 -11.21
CA GLU A 214 -4.91 -10.59 -12.23
C GLU A 214 -4.63 -9.70 -13.44
N GLY A 215 -3.51 -9.90 -14.11
CA GLY A 215 -3.13 -9.18 -15.32
C GLY A 215 -2.26 -10.06 -16.22
N SER A 216 -2.04 -9.61 -17.45
CA SER A 216 -1.32 -10.34 -18.47
C SER A 216 0.15 -10.55 -18.09
N ASP A 217 0.71 -11.70 -18.45
CA ASP A 217 2.14 -11.98 -18.40
C ASP A 217 2.90 -11.45 -19.64
N LYS A 218 2.16 -11.00 -20.65
CA LYS A 218 2.69 -10.61 -21.97
C LYS A 218 2.41 -9.18 -22.36
N ILE A 219 1.40 -8.52 -21.78
CA ILE A 219 1.01 -7.17 -22.17
C ILE A 219 1.11 -6.23 -20.96
N PHE A 220 1.86 -5.15 -21.12
CA PHE A 220 2.15 -4.19 -20.06
C PHE A 220 1.79 -2.78 -20.50
N ILE A 221 1.02 -2.08 -19.68
CA ILE A 221 0.62 -0.68 -19.88
C ILE A 221 1.40 0.16 -18.86
N ASN A 222 2.30 1.02 -19.35
CA ASN A 222 3.16 1.85 -18.50
C ASN A 222 3.85 1.05 -17.36
N GLY A 223 4.28 -0.18 -17.67
CA GLY A 223 4.96 -1.08 -16.71
C GLY A 223 4.04 -1.96 -15.86
N VAL A 224 2.73 -1.74 -15.87
CA VAL A 224 1.76 -2.55 -15.11
C VAL A 224 1.09 -3.59 -16.03
N PRO A 225 0.91 -4.85 -15.59
CA PRO A 225 0.18 -5.87 -16.35
C PRO A 225 -1.21 -5.41 -16.80
N ALA A 226 -1.50 -5.49 -18.10
CA ALA A 226 -2.81 -5.19 -18.66
C ALA A 226 -3.86 -6.18 -18.14
N ALA A 227 -5.05 -5.71 -17.78
CA ALA A 227 -6.17 -6.59 -17.46
C ALA A 227 -6.70 -7.25 -18.73
N PHE A 228 -7.24 -8.46 -18.59
CA PHE A 228 -7.75 -9.23 -19.71
C PHE A 228 -9.09 -9.91 -19.42
N VAL A 229 -9.83 -10.29 -20.45
CA VAL A 229 -11.08 -11.06 -20.26
C VAL A 229 -10.78 -12.40 -19.60
N GLY A 230 -11.48 -12.68 -18.51
CA GLY A 230 -11.22 -13.82 -17.65
C GLY A 230 -10.37 -13.49 -16.42
N ALA A 231 -9.69 -12.33 -16.39
CA ALA A 231 -8.93 -11.91 -15.21
C ALA A 231 -9.85 -11.75 -14.00
N GLN A 232 -9.39 -12.22 -12.84
CA GLN A 232 -10.18 -12.18 -11.61
C GLN A 232 -10.25 -10.79 -10.99
N THR A 233 -11.37 -10.55 -10.30
CA THR A 233 -11.60 -9.36 -9.47
C THR A 233 -11.91 -9.77 -8.03
N VAL A 234 -11.75 -8.86 -7.09
CA VAL A 234 -12.21 -9.02 -5.70
C VAL A 234 -13.30 -8.01 -5.38
N CYS A 235 -14.30 -8.39 -4.57
CA CYS A 235 -15.36 -7.50 -4.10
C CYS A 235 -15.18 -7.26 -2.59
N PRO A 236 -15.14 -6.00 -2.11
CA PRO A 236 -14.98 -5.70 -0.68
C PRO A 236 -16.32 -5.80 0.07
N MET A 237 -17.46 -5.80 -0.63
CA MET A 237 -18.76 -5.74 0.00
C MET A 237 -19.16 -7.09 0.60
N VAL A 238 -19.48 -7.08 1.90
CA VAL A 238 -20.17 -8.16 2.62
C VAL A 238 -21.55 -7.66 3.04
N SER A 239 -22.65 -8.23 2.53
CA SER A 239 -24.01 -7.74 2.84
C SER A 239 -25.11 -8.81 2.75
N PRO A 240 -25.95 -9.00 3.78
CA PRO A 240 -25.64 -9.09 5.21
C PRO A 240 -25.23 -10.54 5.57
N GLY A 241 -24.11 -10.71 6.25
CA GLY A 241 -23.63 -12.00 6.75
C GLY A 241 -22.12 -12.18 6.61
N PRO A 242 -21.53 -13.22 7.22
CA PRO A 242 -20.08 -13.48 7.19
C PRO A 242 -19.60 -14.07 5.86
N VAL A 243 -20.44 -14.10 4.81
CA VAL A 243 -20.10 -14.69 3.51
C VAL A 243 -19.47 -13.62 2.62
N PRO A 244 -18.19 -13.73 2.26
CA PRO A 244 -17.55 -12.82 1.33
C PRO A 244 -18.23 -12.89 -0.04
N HIS A 245 -18.59 -11.75 -0.64
CA HIS A 245 -18.77 -11.73 -2.09
C HIS A 245 -17.40 -11.95 -2.71
N VAL A 246 -17.27 -13.00 -3.50
CA VAL A 246 -16.08 -13.20 -4.31
C VAL A 246 -16.32 -12.45 -5.61
N GLY A 247 -15.41 -11.56 -5.98
CA GLY A 247 -15.41 -11.01 -7.33
C GLY A 247 -15.22 -12.14 -8.34
N GLY A 248 -15.68 -11.94 -9.56
CA GLY A 248 -15.60 -12.93 -10.61
C GLY A 248 -14.72 -12.45 -11.76
N PRO A 249 -14.63 -13.26 -12.82
CA PRO A 249 -13.86 -12.92 -13.98
C PRO A 249 -14.48 -11.73 -14.71
N ILE A 250 -13.62 -10.93 -15.36
CA ILE A 250 -14.05 -9.95 -16.35
C ILE A 250 -14.66 -10.70 -17.54
N SER A 251 -15.85 -10.29 -17.98
CA SER A 251 -16.69 -11.02 -18.93
C SER A 251 -16.69 -10.45 -20.36
N ASN A 252 -16.20 -9.21 -20.55
CA ASN A 252 -16.09 -8.56 -21.86
C ASN A 252 -14.97 -7.51 -21.85
N ASN A 253 -14.68 -6.93 -23.01
CA ASN A 253 -13.59 -5.95 -23.17
C ASN A 253 -14.04 -4.52 -22.85
N GLY A 254 -15.35 -4.25 -22.73
CA GLY A 254 -15.90 -2.91 -22.49
C GLY A 254 -16.45 -2.19 -23.73
N TYR A 255 -16.42 -2.81 -24.90
CA TYR A 255 -17.00 -2.33 -26.17
C TYR A 255 -17.43 -3.50 -27.06
#